data_AF-A0A941Z8R8-F1
#
_entry.id   AF-A0A941Z8R8-F1
#
_cell.length_a   1.000
_cell.length_b   1.000
_cell.length_c   1.000
_cell.angle_alpha   90.00
_cell.angle_beta   90.00
_cell.angle_gamma   90.00
#
_symmetry.space_group_name_H-M   'P 1'
#
loop_
_entity.id
_entity.type
_entity.pdbx_description
1 polymer ?
#
loop_
_entity_poly.entity_id
_entity_poly.type
_entity_poly.pdbx_seq_one_letter_code
_entity_poly.pdbx_strand_id
1 'polypeptide(L)' 'PNPIGISVVELEKVEGNMLYIKNVDIVDGTPLLDIKPYVPEFDIQRADRTGWLAEKAGKAEKVQSDQRFK' A
#
# COMPACT_ATOMS: atom_id res chain seq x y z
N PRO A 1 -8.20 -10.80 14.40
CA PRO A 1 -7.65 -9.96 13.30
C PRO A 1 -7.11 -10.88 12.19
N ASN A 2 -7.20 -10.44 10.93
CA ASN A 2 -6.68 -11.18 9.78
C ASN A 2 -5.56 -10.34 9.14
N PRO A 3 -4.31 -10.83 9.07
CA PRO A 3 -3.17 -10.07 8.58
C PRO A 3 -3.18 -10.01 7.04
N ILE A 4 -4.10 -9.24 6.48
CA ILE A 4 -4.25 -9.07 5.02
C ILE A 4 -3.86 -7.63 4.68
N GLY A 5 -2.77 -7.48 3.92
CA GLY A 5 -2.34 -6.21 3.34
C GLY A 5 -3.00 -5.95 1.98
N ILE A 6 -3.21 -4.69 1.65
CA ILE A 6 -3.72 -4.25 0.33
C ILE A 6 -2.80 -3.13 -0.16
N SER A 7 -2.38 -3.21 -1.42
CA SER A 7 -1.56 -2.20 -2.06
C SER A 7 -2.11 -1.90 -3.44
N VAL A 8 -2.28 -0.62 -3.77
CA VAL A 8 -2.50 -0.15 -5.14
C VAL A 8 -1.13 0.10 -5.73
N VAL A 9 -0.81 -0.56 -6.84
CA VAL A 9 0.52 -0.56 -7.46
C VAL A 9 0.42 -0.16 -8.92
N GLU A 10 1.52 0.34 -9.47
CA GLU A 10 1.64 0.61 -10.90
C GLU A 10 2.12 -0.66 -11.61
N LEU A 11 1.37 -1.12 -12.62
CA LEU A 11 1.75 -2.25 -13.46
C LEU A 11 2.61 -1.75 -14.63
N GLU A 12 3.86 -2.19 -14.68
CA GLU A 12 4.80 -1.82 -15.75
C GLU A 12 4.74 -2.78 -16.93
N LYS A 13 4.70 -4.09 -16.65
CA LYS A 13 4.77 -5.14 -17.67
C LYS A 13 4.13 -6.43 -17.18
N VAL A 14 3.52 -7.16 -18.13
CA VAL A 14 3.11 -8.56 -17.97
C VAL A 14 4.02 -9.44 -18.82
N GLU A 15 4.60 -10.47 -18.24
CA GLU A 15 5.41 -11.46 -18.94
C GLU A 15 5.06 -12.88 -18.48
N GLY A 16 4.25 -13.58 -19.27
CA GLY A 16 3.72 -14.88 -18.88
C GLY A 16 2.89 -14.78 -17.59
N ASN A 17 3.36 -15.44 -16.53
CA ASN A 17 2.74 -15.40 -15.20
C ASN A 17 3.41 -14.41 -14.24
N MET A 18 4.30 -13.54 -14.74
CA MET A 18 5.02 -12.54 -13.95
C MET A 18 4.46 -11.14 -14.21
N LEU A 19 4.22 -10.39 -13.12
CA LEU A 19 3.85 -8.98 -13.14
C LEU A 19 5.01 -8.15 -12.60
N TYR A 20 5.47 -7.18 -13.39
CA TYR A 20 6.47 -6.20 -12.97
C TYR A 20 5.74 -4.95 -12.49
N ILE A 21 5.95 -4.57 -11.22
CA ILE A 21 5.19 -3.52 -10.56
C ILE A 21 6.09 -2.51 -9.83
N LYS A 22 5.58 -1.30 -9.63
CA LYS A 22 6.20 -0.22 -8.85
C LYS A 22 5.31 0.23 -7.68
N ASN A 23 5.90 0.98 -6.76
CA ASN A 23 5.23 1.62 -5.61
C ASN A 23 4.58 0.61 -4.65
N VAL A 24 5.27 -0.50 -4.40
CA VAL A 24 4.80 -1.54 -3.47
C VAL A 24 5.50 -1.43 -2.12
N ASP A 25 4.75 -1.66 -1.04
CA ASP A 25 5.25 -1.71 0.34
C ASP A 25 5.03 -3.13 0.90
N ILE A 26 5.72 -4.10 0.32
CA ILE A 26 5.71 -5.52 0.74
C ILE A 26 7.14 -6.06 0.75
N VAL A 27 7.42 -6.98 1.67
CA VAL A 27 8.73 -7.64 1.77
C VAL A 27 8.81 -8.80 0.77
N ASP A 28 10.00 -9.08 0.27
CA ASP A 28 10.25 -10.25 -0.58
C ASP A 28 9.77 -11.55 0.07
N GLY A 29 9.22 -12.46 -0.75
CA GLY A 29 8.61 -13.71 -0.30
C GLY A 29 7.24 -13.61 0.39
N THR A 30 6.66 -12.40 0.51
CA THR A 30 5.30 -12.24 1.05
C THR A 30 4.27 -12.97 0.17
N PRO A 31 3.42 -13.87 0.72
CA PRO A 31 2.43 -14.59 -0.08
C PRO A 31 1.36 -13.68 -0.70
N LEU A 32 1.11 -13.86 -1.99
CA LEU A 32 0.04 -13.17 -2.70
C LEU A 32 -1.27 -13.96 -2.61
N LEU A 33 -2.36 -13.28 -2.26
CA LEU A 33 -3.68 -13.90 -2.10
C LEU A 33 -4.60 -13.65 -3.30
N ASP A 34 -4.60 -12.43 -3.85
CA ASP A 34 -5.51 -12.01 -4.92
C ASP A 34 -4.93 -10.81 -5.69
N ILE A 35 -5.36 -10.65 -6.95
CA ILE A 35 -5.06 -9.50 -7.81
C ILE A 35 -6.37 -8.99 -8.40
N LYS A 36 -6.61 -7.69 -8.34
CA LYS A 36 -7.75 -7.03 -8.99
C LYS A 36 -7.30 -5.80 -9.79
N PRO A 37 -7.96 -5.50 -10.92
CA PRO A 37 -7.74 -4.24 -11.61
C PRO A 37 -8.16 -3.08 -10.71
N TYR A 38 -7.34 -2.03 -10.70
CA TYR A 38 -7.70 -0.76 -10.06
C TYR A 38 -8.66 0.01 -10.96
N VAL A 39 -9.84 0.35 -10.44
CA VAL A 39 -10.90 1.08 -11.12
C VAL A 39 -11.18 2.37 -10.33
N PRO A 40 -10.66 3.53 -10.76
CA PRO A 40 -10.75 4.79 -10.02
C PRO A 40 -12.16 5.16 -9.57
N GLU A 41 -13.16 4.84 -10.38
CA GLU A 41 -14.59 5.11 -10.11
C GLU A 41 -15.12 4.36 -8.89
N PHE A 42 -14.51 3.23 -8.51
CA PHE A 42 -14.94 2.39 -7.40
C PHE A 42 -13.95 2.42 -6.23
N ASP A 43 -12.65 2.53 -6.52
CA ASP A 43 -11.60 2.38 -5.51
C ASP A 43 -11.22 3.69 -4.83
N ILE A 44 -11.50 4.85 -5.44
CA ILE A 44 -11.29 6.16 -4.80
C ILE A 44 -12.52 6.51 -3.96
N GLN A 45 -12.42 6.29 -2.65
CA GLN A 45 -13.37 6.84 -1.68
C GLN A 45 -12.78 8.04 -0.95
N ARG A 46 -13.57 9.12 -0.87
CA ARG A 46 -13.25 10.25 0.00
C ARG A 46 -13.47 9.82 1.44
N ALA A 47 -12.43 9.93 2.26
CA ALA A 47 -12.55 9.73 3.69
C ALA A 47 -12.92 11.05 4.38
N ASP A 48 -14.06 11.07 5.07
CA ASP A 48 -14.47 12.24 5.86
C ASP A 48 -13.65 12.42 7.15
N ARG A 49 -12.94 11.36 7.58
CA ARG A 49 -12.10 11.36 8.78
C ARG A 49 -10.93 10.39 8.66
N THR A 50 -9.79 10.77 9.23
CA THR A 50 -8.57 9.92 9.32
C THR A 50 -8.45 9.15 10.64
N GLY A 51 -9.46 9.28 11.52
CA GLY A 51 -9.58 8.50 12.76
C GLY A 51 -8.44 8.76 13.76
N TRP A 52 -7.91 7.70 14.35
CA TRP A 52 -6.84 7.76 15.35
C TRP A 52 -5.53 8.37 14.83
N LEU A 53 -5.37 8.48 13.51
CA LEU A 53 -4.22 9.14 12.90
C LEU A 53 -4.36 10.67 12.90
N ALA A 54 -5.57 11.22 13.05
CA ALA A 54 -5.81 12.66 13.00
C ALA A 54 -4.94 13.45 13.98
N GLU A 55 -4.73 12.95 15.20
CA GLU A 55 -3.89 13.59 16.22
C GLU A 55 -2.38 13.51 15.94
N LYS A 56 -1.96 12.48 15.18
CA LYS A 56 -0.55 12.18 14.92
C LYS A 56 -0.08 12.67 13.55
N ALA A 57 -0.99 12.86 12.60
CA ALA A 57 -0.69 13.23 11.22
C ALA A 57 0.11 14.54 11.12
N GLY A 58 -0.20 15.55 11.96
CA GLY A 58 0.52 16.82 11.98
C GLY A 58 2.00 16.73 12.41
N LYS A 59 2.46 15.56 12.91
CA LYS A 59 3.86 15.31 13.27
C LYS A 59 4.59 14.45 12.24
N ALA A 60 3.90 13.86 11.26
CA ALA A 60 4.48 12.90 10.32
C ALA A 60 5.65 13.49 9.53
N GLU A 61 5.56 14.77 9.13
CA GLU A 61 6.65 15.45 8.41
C GLU A 61 7.93 15.65 9.25
N LYS A 62 7.82 15.58 10.59
CA LYS A 62 8.93 15.86 11.52
C LYS A 62 9.49 14.61 12.17
N VAL A 63 8.85 13.45 11.98
CA VAL A 63 9.23 12.19 12.62
C VAL A 63 9.77 11.27 11.55
N GLN A 64 11.09 11.05 11.57
CA GLN A 64 11.75 10.08 10.72
C GLN A 64 11.73 8.71 11.38
N SER A 65 11.68 7.66 10.56
CA SER A 65 11.96 6.31 11.03
C SER A 65 13.34 6.29 11.68
N ASP A 66 13.43 5.67 12.84
CA ASP A 66 14.72 5.22 13.36
C ASP A 66 15.31 4.15 12.42
N GLN A 67 16.59 3.82 12.61
CA GLN A 67 17.34 2.94 11.71
C GLN A 67 16.94 1.45 11.82
N ARG A 68 15.69 1.16 12.18
CA ARG A 68 15.13 -0.19 12.35
C ARG A 68 14.87 -0.94 11.04
N PHE A 69 14.87 -0.24 9.91
CA PHE A 69 14.72 -0.82 8.56
C PHE A 69 15.99 -0.64 7.73
N LYS A 70 17.14 -0.98 8.34
CA LYS A 70 18.42 -1.16 7.64
C LYS A 70 18.58 -2.59 7.18
#